data_AF-A0A218X0X0-F1
#
_entry.id   AF-A0A218X0X0-F1
#
_cell.length_a   1.000
_cell.length_b   1.000
_cell.length_c   1.000
_cell.angle_alpha   90.00
_cell.angle_beta   90.00
_cell.angle_gamma   90.00
#
_symmetry.space_group_name_H-M   'P 1'
#
loop_
_entity.id
_entity.type
_entity.pdbx_description
1 polymer ?
#
loop_
_entity_poly.entity_id
_entity_poly.type
_entity_poly.pdbx_seq_one_letter_code
_entity_poly.pdbx_strand_id
1 'polypeptide(L)'
;MDPRPDPADAVADLFDSSLNLEDAHFKEGYAEGYDYGLEAGREEARQVGLKVGFETGEELGFYRGCVDVWSSAIRVDPERFSSRVQKSVKTMELLLERYPVLDPENESVQEIMGDLRLKFKAICASLGVKLEYKGYPKSADDKNMEF
;
A
#
# COMPACT_ATOMS: atom_id res chain seq x y z
N MET A 1 48.16 33.19 38.83
CA MET A 1 47.05 34.06 39.26
C MET A 1 46.22 34.27 38.01
N ASP A 2 45.20 33.44 37.81
CA ASP A 2 44.28 33.67 36.70
C ASP A 2 43.51 34.98 36.94
N PRO A 3 43.28 35.80 35.90
CA PRO A 3 42.52 37.04 36.05
C PRO A 3 41.12 36.70 36.54
N ARG A 4 40.63 37.41 37.56
CA ARG A 4 39.23 37.30 37.97
C ARG A 4 38.35 37.77 36.79
N PRO A 5 37.33 37.00 36.38
CA PRO A 5 36.43 37.41 35.31
C PRO A 5 35.73 38.71 35.69
N ASP A 6 35.55 39.58 34.70
CA ASP A 6 34.91 40.89 34.88
C ASP A 6 33.44 40.65 35.31
N PRO A 7 32.94 41.29 36.38
CA PRO A 7 31.55 41.13 36.81
C PRO A 7 30.51 41.40 35.71
N ALA A 8 30.85 42.15 34.66
CA ALA A 8 29.99 42.33 33.49
C ALA A 8 29.84 41.05 32.64
N ASP A 9 30.91 40.27 32.47
CA ASP A 9 30.88 39.00 31.72
C ASP A 9 30.07 37.94 32.49
N ALA A 10 30.20 37.92 33.82
CA ALA A 10 29.43 37.00 34.67
C ALA A 10 27.90 37.28 34.64
N VAL A 11 27.49 38.54 34.42
CA VAL A 11 26.08 38.91 34.29
C VAL A 11 25.55 38.65 32.88
N ALA A 12 26.39 38.83 31.85
CA ALA A 12 26.04 38.45 30.48
C ALA A 12 25.80 36.93 30.38
N ASP A 13 26.71 36.10 30.89
CA ASP A 13 26.55 34.63 30.94
C ASP A 13 25.30 34.18 31.72
N LEU A 14 24.91 34.92 32.77
CA LEU A 14 23.76 34.60 33.61
C LEU A 14 22.42 34.73 32.86
N PHE A 15 22.29 35.71 31.97
CA PHE A 15 21.05 35.99 31.24
C PHE A 15 21.08 35.54 29.77
N ASP A 16 22.23 35.14 29.23
CA ASP A 16 22.38 34.70 27.84
C ASP A 16 21.48 33.50 27.50
N SER A 17 21.32 32.56 28.44
CA SER A 17 20.39 31.44 28.31
C SER A 17 18.91 31.86 28.26
N SER A 18 18.55 32.94 28.97
CA SER A 18 17.18 33.48 28.96
C SER A 18 16.89 34.29 27.69
N LEU A 19 17.92 34.93 27.10
CA LEU A 19 17.79 35.69 25.85
C LEU A 19 17.72 34.77 24.63
N ASN A 20 18.42 33.63 24.67
CA ASN A 20 18.44 32.62 23.60
C ASN A 20 17.39 31.50 23.78
N LEU A 21 16.50 31.63 24.78
CA LEU A 21 15.55 30.59 25.17
C LEU A 21 14.57 30.23 24.04
N GLU A 22 14.09 31.24 23.30
CA GLU A 22 13.20 31.05 22.15
C GLU A 22 13.88 30.21 21.05
N ASP A 23 15.09 30.61 20.65
CA ASP A 23 15.87 29.87 19.64
C ASP A 23 16.23 28.46 20.09
N ALA A 24 16.50 28.26 21.38
CA ALA A 24 16.78 26.95 21.96
C ALA A 24 15.56 26.03 21.88
N HIS A 25 14.39 26.49 22.34
CA HIS A 25 13.15 25.71 22.27
C HIS A 25 12.63 25.52 20.85
N PHE A 26 12.87 26.48 19.95
CA PHE A 26 12.55 26.29 18.53
C PHE A 26 13.37 25.15 17.93
N LYS A 27 14.68 25.12 18.20
CA LYS A 27 15.57 24.04 17.72
C LYS A 27 15.21 22.70 18.35
N GLU A 28 14.93 22.68 19.66
CA GLU A 28 14.48 21.50 20.39
C GLU A 28 13.17 20.94 19.82
N GLY A 29 12.14 21.77 19.71
CA GLY A 29 10.85 21.35 19.16
C GLY A 29 10.93 20.92 17.69
N TYR A 30 11.80 21.54 16.89
CA TYR A 30 12.06 21.08 15.53
C TYR A 30 12.74 19.70 15.51
N ALA A 31 13.77 19.49 16.32
CA ALA A 31 14.47 18.22 16.41
C ALA A 31 13.54 17.10 16.90
N GLU A 32 12.79 17.34 17.97
CA GLU A 32 11.79 16.41 18.48
C GLU A 32 10.72 16.09 17.44
N GLY A 33 10.17 17.12 16.78
CA GLY A 33 9.16 16.93 15.74
C GLY A 33 9.68 16.17 14.53
N TYR A 34 10.94 16.40 14.14
CA TYR A 34 11.58 15.68 13.05
C TYR A 34 11.79 14.20 13.39
N ASP A 35 12.35 13.90 14.56
CA ASP A 35 12.61 12.53 15.01
C ASP A 35 11.31 11.75 15.18
N TYR A 36 10.31 12.34 15.84
CA TYR A 36 8.99 11.74 15.97
C TYR A 36 8.33 11.51 14.60
N GLY A 37 8.38 12.51 13.71
CA GLY A 37 7.81 12.39 12.37
C GLY A 37 8.46 11.29 11.54
N LEU A 38 9.77 11.10 11.68
CA LEU A 38 10.51 10.04 10.99
C LEU A 38 10.11 8.64 11.48
N GLU A 39 9.98 8.45 12.80
CA GLU A 39 9.56 7.19 13.39
C GLU A 39 8.10 6.86 13.06
N ALA A 40 7.20 7.82 13.27
CA ALA A 40 5.78 7.66 12.99
C ALA A 40 5.55 7.39 11.50
N GLY A 41 6.21 8.14 10.62
CA GLY A 41 6.09 7.97 9.17
C GLY A 41 6.58 6.59 8.70
N ARG A 42 7.64 6.06 9.32
CA ARG A 42 8.13 4.70 9.01
C ARG A 42 7.10 3.64 9.38
N GLU A 43 6.52 3.74 10.58
CA GLU A 43 5.55 2.75 11.05
C GLU A 43 4.25 2.82 10.24
N GLU A 44 3.76 4.03 9.94
CA GLU A 44 2.60 4.22 9.07
C GLU A 44 2.85 3.65 7.66
N ALA A 45 3.98 3.98 7.04
CA ALA A 45 4.32 3.47 5.71
C ALA A 45 4.38 1.94 5.68
N ARG A 46 4.92 1.32 6.73
CA ARG A 46 4.97 -0.14 6.88
C ARG A 46 3.56 -0.74 6.96
N GLN A 47 2.70 -0.18 7.80
CA GLN A 47 1.33 -0.67 7.97
C GLN A 47 0.50 -0.52 6.69
N VAL A 48 0.57 0.65 6.06
CA VAL A 48 -0.13 0.94 4.79
C VAL A 48 0.39 0.02 3.68
N GLY A 49 1.70 -0.11 3.53
CA GLY A 49 2.31 -1.00 2.54
C GLY A 49 1.88 -2.46 2.70
N LEU A 50 1.87 -2.96 3.94
CA LEU A 50 1.41 -4.33 4.23
C LEU A 50 -0.06 -4.54 3.86
N LYS A 51 -0.92 -3.60 4.27
CA LYS A 51 -2.37 -3.67 4.01
C LYS A 51 -2.67 -3.62 2.51
N VAL A 52 -2.16 -2.61 1.81
CA VAL A 52 -2.42 -2.41 0.38
C VAL A 52 -1.79 -3.54 -0.44
N GLY A 53 -0.59 -3.99 -0.06
CA GLY A 53 0.08 -5.12 -0.69
C GLY A 53 -0.70 -6.42 -0.54
N PHE A 54 -1.26 -6.68 0.64
CA PHE A 54 -2.12 -7.85 0.87
C PHE A 54 -3.42 -7.77 0.06
N GLU A 55 -4.15 -6.65 0.12
CA GLU A 55 -5.40 -6.45 -0.64
C GLU A 55 -5.18 -6.63 -2.15
N THR A 56 -4.07 -6.13 -2.68
CA THR A 56 -3.70 -6.27 -4.09
C THR A 56 -3.31 -7.71 -4.42
N GLY A 57 -2.45 -8.33 -3.60
CA GLY A 57 -1.99 -9.70 -3.80
C GLY A 57 -3.12 -10.72 -3.74
N GLU A 58 -4.08 -10.53 -2.84
CA GLU A 58 -5.29 -11.34 -2.72
C GLU A 58 -6.12 -11.28 -4.02
N GLU A 59 -6.37 -10.08 -4.54
CA GLU A 59 -7.15 -9.88 -5.77
C GLU A 59 -6.46 -10.54 -6.98
N LEU A 60 -5.15 -10.34 -7.12
CA LEU A 60 -4.35 -10.97 -8.17
C LEU A 60 -4.36 -12.50 -8.06
N GLY A 61 -4.21 -13.03 -6.84
CA GLY A 61 -4.26 -14.47 -6.56
C GLY A 61 -5.61 -15.08 -6.90
N PHE A 62 -6.71 -14.39 -6.57
CA PHE A 62 -8.06 -14.81 -6.93
C PHE A 62 -8.23 -14.90 -8.46
N TYR A 63 -7.81 -13.87 -9.18
CA TYR A 63 -7.84 -13.85 -10.65
C TYR A 63 -6.98 -14.96 -11.25
N ARG A 64 -5.78 -15.19 -10.70
CA ARG A 64 -4.90 -16.27 -11.15
C ARG A 64 -5.56 -17.64 -10.99
N GLY A 65 -6.16 -17.91 -9.83
CA GLY A 65 -6.89 -19.15 -9.60
C GLY A 65 -8.04 -19.38 -10.58
N CYS A 66 -8.79 -18.31 -10.90
CA CYS A 66 -9.85 -18.36 -11.91
C CYS A 66 -9.29 -18.69 -13.31
N VAL A 67 -8.23 -18.02 -13.74
CA VAL A 67 -7.57 -18.28 -15.02
C VAL A 67 -7.05 -19.72 -15.11
N ASP A 68 -6.42 -20.23 -14.04
CA ASP A 68 -5.88 -21.60 -14.01
C ASP A 68 -7.00 -22.65 -14.16
N VAL A 69 -8.12 -22.46 -13.45
CA VAL A 69 -9.31 -23.35 -13.55
C VAL A 69 -9.94 -23.27 -14.93
N TRP A 70 -10.21 -22.07 -15.45
CA TRP A 70 -10.82 -21.91 -16.77
C TRP A 70 -9.94 -22.44 -17.89
N SER A 71 -8.63 -22.18 -17.83
CA SER A 71 -7.66 -22.69 -18.80
C SER A 71 -7.59 -24.21 -18.77
N SER A 72 -7.67 -24.82 -17.58
CA SER A 72 -7.72 -26.27 -17.44
C SER A 72 -9.02 -26.85 -18.03
N ALA A 73 -10.17 -26.24 -17.75
CA ALA A 73 -11.44 -26.66 -18.32
C ALA A 73 -11.48 -26.58 -19.85
N ILE A 74 -10.96 -25.48 -20.41
CA ILE A 74 -10.83 -25.29 -21.87
C ILE A 74 -9.93 -26.37 -22.48
N ARG A 75 -8.84 -26.76 -21.80
CA ARG A 75 -7.93 -27.79 -22.29
C ARG A 75 -8.57 -29.19 -22.31
N VAL A 76 -9.46 -29.47 -21.36
CA VAL A 76 -10.17 -30.75 -21.26
C VAL A 76 -11.22 -30.89 -22.37
N ASP A 77 -11.97 -29.82 -22.66
CA ASP A 77 -13.01 -29.82 -23.70
C ASP A 77 -13.03 -28.47 -24.46
N PRO A 78 -12.19 -28.33 -25.50
CA PRO A 78 -12.04 -27.06 -26.22
C PRO A 78 -13.31 -26.61 -26.96
N GLU A 79 -14.11 -27.55 -27.47
CA GLU A 79 -15.30 -27.26 -28.28
C GLU A 79 -16.48 -26.77 -27.43
N ARG A 80 -16.46 -27.04 -26.11
CA ARG A 80 -17.50 -26.59 -25.18
C ARG A 80 -17.47 -25.09 -24.91
N PHE A 81 -16.32 -24.43 -25.10
CA PHE A 81 -16.15 -23.01 -24.84
C PHE A 81 -15.99 -22.23 -26.14
N SER A 82 -16.75 -21.15 -26.30
CA SER A 82 -16.61 -20.29 -27.49
C SER A 82 -15.19 -19.75 -27.65
N SER A 83 -14.76 -19.56 -28.90
CA SER A 83 -13.45 -18.96 -29.21
C SER A 83 -13.25 -17.58 -28.57
N ARG A 84 -14.35 -16.84 -28.34
CA ARG A 84 -14.34 -15.57 -27.62
C ARG A 84 -13.91 -15.75 -26.17
N VAL A 85 -14.49 -16.71 -25.45
CA VAL A 85 -14.14 -17.00 -24.05
C VAL A 85 -12.69 -17.45 -23.95
N GLN A 86 -12.25 -18.35 -24.83
CA GLN A 86 -10.87 -18.83 -24.83
C GLN A 86 -9.87 -17.68 -25.00
N LYS A 87 -10.13 -16.77 -25.94
CA LYS A 87 -9.31 -15.56 -26.14
C LYS A 87 -9.35 -14.64 -24.92
N SER A 88 -10.52 -14.41 -24.34
CA SER A 88 -10.65 -13.57 -23.14
C SER A 88 -9.87 -14.11 -21.95
N VAL A 89 -9.92 -15.42 -21.70
CA VAL A 89 -9.14 -16.07 -20.64
C VAL A 89 -7.64 -15.91 -20.91
N LYS A 90 -7.19 -16.09 -22.16
CA LYS A 90 -5.78 -15.91 -22.52
C LYS A 90 -5.31 -14.46 -22.35
N THR A 91 -6.13 -13.48 -22.72
CA THR A 91 -5.83 -12.07 -22.48
C THR A 91 -5.72 -11.76 -21.00
N MET A 92 -6.60 -12.33 -20.16
CA MET A 92 -6.54 -12.16 -18.72
C MET A 92 -5.27 -12.78 -18.10
N GLU A 93 -4.84 -13.95 -18.59
CA GLU A 93 -3.56 -14.56 -18.21
C GLU A 93 -2.37 -13.63 -18.52
N LEU A 94 -2.32 -13.05 -19.72
CA LEU A 94 -1.26 -12.11 -20.12
C LEU A 94 -1.25 -10.82 -19.29
N LEU A 95 -2.42 -10.34 -18.84
CA LEU A 95 -2.50 -9.19 -17.94
C LEU A 95 -1.91 -9.52 -16.57
N LEU A 96 -2.18 -10.71 -16.04
CA LEU A 96 -1.60 -11.17 -14.77
C LEU A 96 -0.08 -11.32 -14.87
N GLU A 97 0.44 -11.87 -15.97
CA GLU A 97 1.88 -12.02 -16.19
C GLU A 97 2.61 -10.69 -16.32
N ARG A 98 1.95 -9.67 -16.86
CA ARG A 98 2.51 -8.31 -17.04
C ARG A 98 2.41 -7.45 -15.79
N TYR A 99 1.67 -7.87 -14.77
CA TYR A 99 1.46 -7.04 -13.59
C TYR A 99 2.76 -6.83 -12.81
N PRO A 100 3.19 -5.59 -12.55
CA PRO A 100 4.46 -5.30 -11.90
C PRO A 100 4.36 -5.44 -10.37
N VAL A 101 4.28 -6.67 -9.86
CA VAL A 101 4.10 -6.95 -8.41
C VAL A 101 5.23 -6.34 -7.55
N LEU A 102 6.45 -6.27 -8.08
CA LEU A 102 7.63 -5.76 -7.38
C LEU A 102 7.86 -4.25 -7.58
N ASP A 103 7.03 -3.60 -8.39
CA ASP A 103 7.12 -2.17 -8.71
C ASP A 103 5.71 -1.55 -8.59
N PRO A 104 5.21 -1.38 -7.35
CA PRO A 104 3.85 -0.91 -7.10
C PRO A 104 3.63 0.57 -7.49
N GLU A 105 4.70 1.34 -7.70
CA GLU A 105 4.65 2.74 -8.15
C GLU A 105 4.59 2.86 -9.68
N ASN A 106 4.66 1.73 -10.39
CA ASN A 106 4.58 1.72 -11.84
C ASN A 106 3.25 2.30 -12.33
N GLU A 107 3.31 3.23 -13.28
CA GLU A 107 2.12 3.91 -13.84
C GLU A 107 1.09 2.94 -14.44
N SER A 108 1.54 1.75 -14.89
CA SER A 108 0.66 0.73 -15.47
C SER A 108 -0.16 -0.06 -14.46
N VAL A 109 0.16 -0.02 -13.15
CA VAL A 109 -0.53 -0.80 -12.11
C VAL A 109 -2.04 -0.58 -12.13
N GLN A 110 -2.46 0.69 -12.17
CA GLN A 110 -3.87 1.06 -12.12
C GLN A 110 -4.62 0.63 -13.38
N GLU A 111 -3.99 0.81 -14.55
CA GLU A 111 -4.55 0.38 -15.84
C GLU A 111 -4.73 -1.14 -15.87
N ILE A 112 -3.70 -1.92 -15.51
CA ILE A 112 -3.74 -3.38 -15.56
C ILE A 112 -4.76 -3.93 -14.54
N MET A 113 -4.84 -3.39 -13.31
CA MET A 113 -5.89 -3.79 -12.36
C MET A 113 -7.29 -3.51 -12.89
N GLY A 114 -7.51 -2.31 -13.45
CA GLY A 114 -8.79 -1.94 -14.06
C GLY A 114 -9.18 -2.90 -15.17
N ASP A 115 -8.22 -3.24 -16.03
CA ASP A 115 -8.37 -4.21 -17.09
C ASP A 115 -8.70 -5.61 -16.57
N LEU A 116 -7.98 -6.12 -15.56
CA LEU A 116 -8.25 -7.41 -14.93
C LEU A 116 -9.68 -7.50 -14.41
N ARG A 117 -10.14 -6.48 -13.66
CA ARG A 117 -11.50 -6.38 -13.14
C ARG A 117 -12.56 -6.42 -14.25
N LEU A 118 -12.33 -5.68 -15.34
CA LEU A 118 -13.25 -5.65 -16.48
C LEU A 118 -13.27 -6.99 -17.22
N LYS A 119 -12.11 -7.58 -17.50
CA LYS A 119 -12.02 -8.88 -18.19
C LYS A 119 -12.63 -10.00 -17.34
N PHE A 120 -12.39 -10.02 -16.03
CA PHE A 120 -13.01 -10.97 -15.11
C PHE A 120 -14.55 -10.93 -15.22
N LYS A 121 -15.16 -9.75 -15.09
CA LYS A 121 -16.61 -9.58 -15.19
C LYS A 121 -17.15 -10.04 -16.56
N ALA A 122 -16.44 -9.71 -17.64
CA ALA A 122 -16.82 -10.10 -18.99
C ALA A 122 -16.77 -11.63 -19.19
N ILE A 123 -15.76 -12.30 -18.63
CA ILE A 123 -15.66 -13.77 -18.67
C ILE A 123 -16.78 -14.41 -17.85
N CYS A 124 -17.03 -13.94 -16.63
CA CYS A 124 -18.13 -14.44 -15.79
C CYS A 124 -19.48 -14.34 -16.50
N ALA A 125 -19.77 -13.20 -17.13
CA ALA A 125 -20.97 -13.00 -17.93
C ALA A 125 -21.04 -13.95 -19.14
N SER A 126 -19.92 -14.16 -19.82
CA SER A 126 -19.85 -15.05 -21.00
C SER A 126 -20.01 -16.53 -20.65
N LEU A 127 -19.56 -16.93 -19.45
CA LEU A 127 -19.67 -18.29 -18.93
C LEU A 127 -21.00 -18.53 -18.18
N GLY A 128 -21.79 -17.48 -17.90
CA GLY A 128 -23.01 -17.58 -17.12
C GLY A 128 -22.77 -17.96 -15.65
N VAL A 129 -21.57 -17.70 -15.11
CA VAL A 129 -21.19 -18.04 -13.74
C VAL A 129 -21.32 -16.83 -12.82
N LYS A 130 -21.83 -17.06 -11.61
CA LYS A 130 -21.92 -16.04 -10.56
C LYS A 130 -20.70 -16.12 -9.65
N LEU A 131 -19.54 -15.73 -10.18
CA LEU A 131 -18.30 -15.57 -9.42
C LEU A 131 -18.10 -14.10 -9.06
N GLU A 132 -17.72 -13.84 -7.82
CA GLU A 132 -17.50 -12.49 -7.29
C GLU A 132 -16.23 -12.50 -6.44
N TYR A 133 -15.36 -11.52 -6.67
CA TYR A 133 -14.27 -11.21 -5.76
C TYR A 133 -14.84 -10.38 -4.60
N LYS A 134 -14.91 -10.96 -3.41
CA LYS A 134 -15.43 -10.29 -2.21
C LYS A 134 -14.35 -9.56 -1.41
N GLY A 135 -13.08 -9.82 -1.73
CA GLY A 135 -11.93 -9.41 -0.93
C GLY A 135 -11.93 -10.03 0.46
N TYR A 136 -10.85 -9.80 1.19
CA TYR A 136 -10.76 -10.16 2.58
C TYR A 136 -11.86 -9.43 3.34
N PRO A 137 -12.65 -10.12 4.19
CA PRO A 137 -13.57 -9.43 5.06
C PRO A 137 -12.75 -8.47 5.92
N LYS A 138 -12.85 -7.16 5.62
CA LYS A 138 -12.57 -6.13 6.61
C LYS A 138 -13.31 -6.58 7.86
N SER A 139 -12.67 -6.55 9.02
CA SER A 139 -13.34 -6.71 10.30
C SER A 139 -14.57 -5.80 10.31
N ALA A 140 -15.69 -6.37 9.91
CA ALA A 140 -17.01 -5.78 9.79
C ALA A 140 -18.02 -6.69 10.49
N ASP A 141 -17.50 -7.63 11.29
CA ASP A 141 -17.99 -7.93 12.62
C ASP A 141 -17.22 -7.10 13.68
N ASP A 142 -16.69 -5.92 13.34
CA ASP A 142 -16.23 -4.86 14.27
C ASP A 142 -17.41 -4.15 14.96
N LYS A 143 -18.43 -4.91 15.37
CA LYS A 143 -19.45 -4.43 16.33
C LYS A 143 -19.11 -4.81 17.77
N ASN A 144 -17.91 -5.33 18.04
CA ASN A 144 -17.57 -5.82 19.38
C ASN A 144 -16.13 -5.58 19.85
N MET A 145 -15.41 -4.61 19.28
CA MET A 145 -14.21 -4.05 19.93
C MET A 145 -14.56 -2.71 20.56
N GLU A 146 -15.15 -2.78 21.75
CA GLU A 146 -15.03 -1.69 22.72
C GLU A 146 -13.62 -1.76 23.32
N PHE A 147 -12.89 -0.64 23.26
CA PHE A 147 -11.71 -0.38 24.09
C PHE A 147 -12.14 0.24 25.42
#